data_AF-A0A8J6M9V9-F1
#
_entry.id   AF-A0A8J6M9V9-F1
#
_cell.length_a   1.000
_cell.length_b   1.000
_cell.length_c   1.000
_cell.angle_alpha   90.00
_cell.angle_beta   90.00
_cell.angle_gamma   90.00
#
_symmetry.space_group_name_H-M   'P 1'
#
loop_
_entity.id
_entity.type
_entity.pdbx_description
1 polymer ?
#
loop_
_entity_poly.entity_id
_entity_poly.type
_entity_poly.pdbx_seq_one_letter_code
_entity_poly.pdbx_strand_id
1 'polypeptide(L)'
;MEYEPDFSIGGFGDGPGPEDRANAAAALGSALVREAAALAQAAAGLRACLPGPTDAGPLSDVRRARAVAQAASDAAMRAALLLEAADLLGQDDAADRLKRAAERAGLPVASLIPALRAAALALPTDDGSARIAASIMAQELAFALAG
;
A
#
# COMPACT_ATOMS: atom_id res chain seq x y z
N MET A 1 -33.44 20.16 -40.94
CA MET A 1 -32.19 20.24 -40.15
C MET A 1 -32.63 20.10 -38.71
N GLU A 2 -32.74 18.85 -38.27
CA GLU A 2 -33.13 18.54 -36.89
C GLU A 2 -31.96 18.93 -35.99
N TYR A 3 -32.23 19.80 -35.02
CA TYR A 3 -31.30 20.13 -33.96
C TYR A 3 -31.33 18.95 -33.00
N GLU A 4 -30.38 18.03 -33.14
CA GLU A 4 -30.10 17.08 -32.06
C GLU A 4 -29.45 17.87 -30.91
N PRO A 5 -30.08 17.93 -29.73
CA PRO A 5 -29.41 18.51 -28.58
C PRO A 5 -28.21 17.62 -28.25
N ASP A 6 -27.01 18.17 -28.43
CA ASP A 6 -25.78 17.59 -27.90
C ASP A 6 -25.87 17.61 -26.36
N PHE A 7 -26.39 16.51 -25.81
CA PHE A 7 -26.39 16.22 -24.37
C PHE A 7 -24.98 15.82 -23.92
N SER A 8 -23.97 16.63 -24.26
CA SER A 8 -22.69 16.61 -23.55
C SER A 8 -22.93 17.25 -22.18
N ILE A 9 -23.59 16.48 -21.31
CA ILE A 9 -23.70 16.73 -19.87
C ILE A 9 -22.27 16.58 -19.32
N GLY A 10 -21.51 17.67 -19.36
CA GLY A 10 -20.24 17.81 -18.65
C GLY A 10 -20.44 17.88 -17.13
N GLY A 11 -21.07 16.87 -16.53
CA GLY A 11 -21.40 16.91 -15.10
C GLY A 11 -21.61 15.59 -14.36
N PHE A 12 -21.80 14.44 -15.04
CA PHE A 12 -22.07 13.17 -14.33
C PHE A 12 -21.54 11.89 -15.01
N GLY A 13 -20.76 11.98 -16.09
CA GLY A 13 -20.35 10.82 -16.89
C GLY A 13 -18.84 10.65 -17.12
N ASP A 14 -18.07 11.73 -17.08
CA ASP A 14 -16.61 11.66 -17.10
C ASP A 14 -16.14 11.33 -15.70
N GLY A 15 -15.33 10.27 -15.56
CA GLY A 15 -14.77 9.85 -14.28
C GLY A 15 -13.97 10.94 -13.55
N PRO A 16 -13.37 10.63 -12.40
CA PRO A 16 -12.68 11.62 -11.58
C PRO A 16 -11.68 12.44 -12.38
N GLY A 17 -11.75 13.77 -12.21
CA GLY A 17 -10.87 14.71 -12.89
C GLY A 17 -9.42 14.60 -12.42
N PRO A 18 -8.48 15.31 -13.09
CA PRO A 18 -7.07 15.31 -12.70
C PRO A 18 -6.84 15.74 -11.26
N GLU A 19 -7.62 16.71 -10.77
CA GLU A 19 -7.56 17.18 -9.38
C GLU A 19 -8.02 16.09 -8.39
N ASP A 20 -9.13 15.40 -8.68
CA ASP A 20 -9.62 14.28 -7.85
C ASP A 20 -8.59 13.15 -7.77
N ARG A 21 -7.88 12.87 -8.89
CA ARG A 21 -6.81 11.87 -8.93
C ARG A 21 -5.60 12.28 -8.09
N ALA A 22 -5.22 13.56 -8.10
CA ALA A 22 -4.13 14.08 -7.28
C ALA A 22 -4.49 14.01 -5.78
N ASN A 23 -5.70 14.43 -5.42
CA ASN A 23 -6.22 14.34 -4.05
C ASN A 23 -6.32 12.89 -3.58
N ALA A 24 -6.77 11.99 -4.46
CA ALA A 24 -6.80 10.56 -4.20
C ALA A 24 -5.40 9.96 -3.98
N ALA A 25 -4.42 10.31 -4.81
CA ALA A 25 -3.04 9.86 -4.64
C ALA A 25 -2.47 10.31 -3.29
N ALA A 26 -2.69 11.57 -2.91
CA ALA A 26 -2.24 12.09 -1.61
C ALA A 26 -2.93 11.38 -0.44
N ALA A 27 -4.25 11.18 -0.50
CA ALA A 27 -5.01 10.51 0.55
C ALA A 27 -4.62 9.02 0.68
N LEU A 28 -4.44 8.33 -0.44
CA LEU A 28 -4.01 6.94 -0.48
C LEU A 28 -2.56 6.79 0.01
N GLY A 29 -1.67 7.70 -0.40
CA GLY A 29 -0.28 7.74 0.09
C GLY A 29 -0.21 7.93 1.60
N SER A 30 -1.01 8.85 2.15
CA SER A 30 -1.13 9.03 3.61
C SER A 30 -1.65 7.77 4.30
N ALA A 31 -2.64 7.08 3.72
CA ALA A 31 -3.13 5.82 4.27
C ALA A 31 -2.05 4.71 4.26
N LEU A 32 -1.27 4.59 3.19
CA LEU A 32 -0.16 3.64 3.09
C LEU A 32 0.96 3.94 4.09
N VAL A 33 1.30 5.21 4.29
CA VAL A 33 2.29 5.62 5.30
C VAL A 33 1.84 5.24 6.72
N ARG A 34 0.54 5.37 7.03
CA ARG A 34 0.01 4.93 8.34
C ARG A 34 0.09 3.41 8.51
N GLU A 35 -0.25 2.64 7.48
CA GLU A 35 -0.11 1.18 7.52
C GLU A 35 1.36 0.75 7.64
N ALA A 36 2.26 1.42 6.92
CA ALA A 36 3.70 1.19 7.03
C ALA A 36 4.21 1.48 8.45
N ALA A 37 3.74 2.56 9.07
CA ALA A 37 4.08 2.88 10.45
C ALA A 37 3.59 1.81 11.44
N ALA A 38 2.37 1.28 11.26
CA ALA A 38 1.84 0.19 12.07
C ALA A 38 2.68 -1.09 11.93
N LEU A 39 3.09 -1.45 10.71
CA LEU A 39 3.98 -2.58 10.45
C LEU A 39 5.37 -2.37 11.04
N ALA A 40 5.93 -1.17 10.96
CA ALA A 40 7.21 -0.83 11.56
C ALA A 40 7.17 -0.91 13.10
N GLN A 41 6.07 -0.46 13.71
CA GLN A 41 5.85 -0.61 15.14
C GLN A 41 5.72 -2.09 15.54
N ALA A 42 4.97 -2.89 14.78
CA ALA A 42 4.87 -4.33 15.00
C ALA A 42 6.24 -5.02 14.89
N ALA A 43 7.05 -4.67 13.87
CA ALA A 43 8.40 -5.16 13.70
C ALA A 43 9.30 -4.80 14.89
N ALA A 44 9.23 -3.57 15.38
CA ALA A 44 9.97 -3.11 16.55
C ALA A 44 9.55 -3.86 17.83
N GLY A 45 8.24 -4.05 18.03
CA GLY A 45 7.70 -4.83 19.16
C GLY A 45 8.16 -6.28 19.14
N LEU A 46 8.12 -6.93 17.96
CA LEU A 46 8.63 -8.29 17.79
C LEU A 46 10.13 -8.39 18.07
N ARG A 47 10.93 -7.42 17.59
CA ARG A 47 12.37 -7.37 17.88
C ARG A 47 12.66 -7.20 19.36
N ALA A 48 11.86 -6.43 20.09
CA ALA A 48 12.01 -6.25 21.53
C ALA A 48 11.75 -7.54 22.32
N CYS A 49 11.05 -8.53 21.75
CA CYS A 49 10.85 -9.85 22.35
C CYS A 49 12.00 -10.84 22.08
N LEU A 50 13.01 -10.47 21.29
CA LEU A 50 14.14 -11.35 21.01
C LEU A 50 15.08 -11.42 22.22
N PRO A 51 15.57 -12.63 22.56
CA PRO A 51 16.47 -12.80 23.69
C PRO A 51 17.79 -12.03 23.45
N GLY A 52 18.25 -11.36 24.50
CA GLY A 52 19.53 -10.67 24.53
C GLY A 52 20.70 -11.65 24.73
N PRO A 53 21.95 -11.17 24.58
CA PRO A 53 23.17 -12.00 24.69
C PRO A 53 23.37 -12.62 26.09
N THR A 54 22.63 -12.17 27.09
CA THR A 54 22.69 -12.66 28.48
C THR A 54 21.52 -13.58 28.87
N ASP A 55 20.55 -13.79 27.97
CA ASP A 55 19.36 -14.57 28.30
C ASP A 55 19.65 -16.08 28.16
N ALA A 56 19.57 -16.79 29.28
CA ALA A 56 19.67 -18.26 29.31
C ALA A 56 18.28 -18.87 29.16
N GLY A 57 17.99 -19.50 28.01
CA GLY A 57 16.70 -20.11 27.71
C GLY A 57 16.81 -21.50 27.07
N PRO A 58 15.82 -22.40 27.29
CA PRO A 58 15.80 -23.74 26.68
C PRO A 58 15.78 -23.69 25.14
N LEU A 59 16.24 -24.76 24.47
CA LEU A 59 16.31 -24.88 22.99
C LEU A 59 14.99 -24.58 22.25
N SER A 60 13.84 -24.72 22.93
CA SER A 60 12.53 -24.29 22.42
C SER A 60 12.46 -22.78 22.12
N ASP A 61 13.22 -21.97 22.85
CA ASP A 61 13.31 -20.52 22.63
C ASP A 61 14.09 -20.16 21.38
N VAL A 62 15.03 -20.98 20.94
CA VAL A 62 15.79 -20.69 19.70
C VAL A 62 14.89 -20.75 18.47
N ARG A 63 14.01 -21.76 18.39
CA ARG A 63 13.04 -21.86 17.28
C ARG A 63 12.03 -20.71 17.32
N ARG A 64 11.55 -20.36 18.51
CA ARG A 64 10.66 -19.23 18.73
C ARG A 64 11.33 -17.91 18.35
N ALA A 65 12.55 -17.66 18.83
CA ALA A 65 13.32 -16.46 18.53
C ALA A 65 13.59 -16.32 17.02
N ARG A 66 13.92 -17.41 16.33
CA ARG A 66 14.03 -17.39 14.85
C ARG A 66 12.73 -17.02 14.17
N ALA A 67 11.60 -17.59 14.60
CA ALA A 67 10.29 -17.26 14.04
C ALA A 67 9.91 -15.79 14.29
N VAL A 68 10.16 -15.28 15.49
CA VAL A 68 9.93 -13.86 15.84
C VAL A 68 10.83 -12.93 15.04
N ALA A 69 12.12 -13.28 14.87
CA ALA A 69 13.05 -12.50 14.07
C ALA A 69 12.62 -12.46 12.59
N GLN A 70 12.18 -13.59 12.04
CA GLN A 70 11.64 -13.65 10.68
C GLN A 70 10.39 -12.78 10.54
N ALA A 71 9.41 -12.94 11.44
CA ALA A 71 8.19 -12.14 11.41
C ALA A 71 8.47 -10.63 11.52
N ALA A 72 9.44 -10.23 12.34
CA ALA A 72 9.86 -8.85 12.44
C ALA A 72 10.53 -8.34 11.17
N SER A 73 11.35 -9.17 10.52
CA SER A 73 11.97 -8.84 9.22
C SER A 73 10.90 -8.68 8.13
N ASP A 74 9.97 -9.63 8.04
CA ASP A 74 8.88 -9.59 7.05
C ASP A 74 8.01 -8.35 7.21
N ALA A 75 7.66 -7.99 8.45
CA ALA A 75 6.90 -6.77 8.74
C ALA A 75 7.67 -5.50 8.35
N ALA A 76 8.98 -5.43 8.65
CA ALA A 76 9.81 -4.29 8.29
C ALA A 76 9.99 -4.14 6.77
N MET A 77 10.16 -5.25 6.04
CA MET A 77 10.30 -5.23 4.58
C MET A 77 8.99 -4.83 3.90
N ARG A 78 7.84 -5.32 4.40
CA ARG A 78 6.52 -4.86 3.92
C ARG A 78 6.31 -3.37 4.19
N ALA A 79 6.69 -2.88 5.38
CA ALA A 79 6.61 -1.46 5.69
C ALA A 79 7.41 -0.61 4.69
N ALA A 80 8.65 -1.03 4.37
CA ALA A 80 9.48 -0.34 3.39
C ALA A 80 8.84 -0.31 1.98
N LEU A 81 8.27 -1.44 1.53
CA LEU A 81 7.57 -1.50 0.23
C LEU A 81 6.31 -0.64 0.20
N LEU A 82 5.58 -0.50 1.32
CA LEU A 82 4.42 0.39 1.39
C LEU A 82 4.82 1.86 1.34
N LEU A 83 5.96 2.24 1.90
CA LEU A 83 6.51 3.59 1.76
C LEU A 83 6.90 3.87 0.30
N GLU A 84 7.59 2.92 -0.35
CA GLU A 84 7.92 3.05 -1.77
C GLU A 84 6.65 3.11 -2.64
N ALA A 85 5.60 2.35 -2.29
CA ALA A 85 4.31 2.45 -2.97
C ALA A 85 3.67 3.82 -2.81
N ALA A 86 3.69 4.40 -1.59
CA ALA A 86 3.16 5.73 -1.32
C ALA A 86 3.87 6.81 -2.14
N ASP A 87 5.19 6.73 -2.29
CA ASP A 87 5.99 7.68 -3.08
C ASP A 87 5.72 7.58 -4.59
N LEU A 88 5.31 6.41 -5.06
CA LEU A 88 5.10 6.11 -6.48
C LEU A 88 3.65 6.32 -6.96
N LEU A 89 2.70 6.59 -6.06
CA LEU A 89 1.30 6.77 -6.44
C LEU A 89 1.13 7.88 -7.48
N GLY A 90 0.38 7.58 -8.54
CA GLY A 90 0.11 8.51 -9.64
C GLY A 90 1.24 8.61 -10.68
N GLN A 91 2.33 7.83 -10.54
CA GLN A 91 3.37 7.73 -11.57
C GLN A 91 3.06 6.58 -12.55
N ASP A 92 3.30 6.81 -13.84
CA ASP A 92 3.00 5.81 -14.90
C ASP A 92 3.82 4.51 -14.76
N ASP A 93 5.01 4.58 -14.16
CA ASP A 93 5.93 3.44 -14.00
C ASP A 93 5.90 2.82 -12.58
N ALA A 94 4.91 3.19 -11.76
CA ALA A 94 4.80 2.77 -10.36
C ALA A 94 4.82 1.24 -10.19
N ALA A 95 4.09 0.52 -11.03
CA ALA A 95 4.00 -0.94 -10.96
C ALA A 95 5.35 -1.62 -11.20
N ASP A 96 6.09 -1.21 -12.24
CA ASP A 96 7.39 -1.78 -12.58
C ASP A 96 8.45 -1.47 -11.51
N ARG A 97 8.41 -0.26 -10.96
CA ARG A 97 9.30 0.14 -9.86
C ARG A 97 9.01 -0.66 -8.61
N LEU A 98 7.74 -0.90 -8.28
CA LEU A 98 7.34 -1.74 -7.16
C LEU A 98 7.70 -3.22 -7.35
N LYS A 99 7.57 -3.76 -8.56
CA LYS A 99 8.04 -5.12 -8.88
C LYS A 99 9.54 -5.26 -8.61
N ARG A 100 10.35 -4.33 -9.14
CA ARG A 100 11.81 -4.29 -8.90
C ARG A 100 12.15 -4.10 -7.41
N ALA A 101 11.38 -3.30 -6.68
CA ALA A 101 11.56 -3.12 -5.25
C ALA A 101 11.28 -4.41 -4.46
N ALA A 102 10.17 -5.07 -4.77
CA ALA A 102 9.78 -6.33 -4.14
C ALA A 102 10.80 -7.45 -4.44
N GLU A 103 11.30 -7.53 -5.67
CA GLU A 103 12.39 -8.44 -6.06
C GLU A 103 13.66 -8.20 -5.24
N ARG A 104 14.12 -6.94 -5.12
CA ARG A 104 15.27 -6.59 -4.27
C ARG A 104 15.06 -6.95 -2.80
N ALA A 105 13.82 -6.87 -2.33
CA ALA A 105 13.42 -7.24 -0.97
C ALA A 105 13.16 -8.75 -0.81
N GLY A 106 13.23 -9.56 -1.87
CA GLY A 106 12.90 -10.98 -1.80
C GLY A 106 11.45 -11.27 -1.39
N LEU A 107 10.54 -10.33 -1.62
CA LEU A 107 9.13 -10.44 -1.27
C LEU A 107 8.27 -10.61 -2.53
N PRO A 108 7.19 -11.40 -2.47
CA PRO A 108 6.23 -11.46 -3.55
C PRO A 108 5.49 -10.11 -3.65
N VAL A 109 5.57 -9.45 -4.79
CA VAL A 109 4.93 -8.14 -5.02
C VAL A 109 3.41 -8.19 -4.78
N ALA A 110 2.78 -9.33 -5.06
CA ALA A 110 1.36 -9.57 -4.80
C ALA A 110 0.99 -9.44 -3.31
N SER A 111 1.95 -9.52 -2.38
CA SER A 111 1.70 -9.31 -0.95
C SER A 111 1.33 -7.87 -0.59
N LEU A 112 1.52 -6.91 -1.51
CA LEU A 112 1.11 -5.51 -1.33
C LEU A 112 -0.38 -5.29 -1.63
N ILE A 113 -1.01 -6.18 -2.41
CA ILE A 113 -2.41 -6.03 -2.86
C ILE A 113 -3.40 -5.87 -1.68
N PRO A 114 -3.33 -6.68 -0.60
CA PRO A 114 -4.21 -6.51 0.55
C PRO A 114 -4.08 -5.12 1.20
N ALA A 115 -2.86 -4.61 1.35
CA ALA A 115 -2.60 -3.31 1.95
C ALA A 115 -3.09 -2.15 1.08
N LEU A 116 -2.90 -2.23 -0.25
CA LEU A 116 -3.44 -1.27 -1.21
C LEU A 116 -4.97 -1.19 -1.14
N ARG A 117 -5.64 -2.36 -1.09
CA ARG A 117 -7.10 -2.43 -0.95
C ARG A 117 -7.59 -1.89 0.39
N ALA A 118 -6.89 -2.23 1.48
CA ALA A 118 -7.22 -1.72 2.82
C ALA A 118 -7.07 -0.19 2.88
N ALA A 119 -6.01 0.36 2.30
CA ALA A 119 -5.76 1.79 2.23
C ALA A 119 -6.84 2.53 1.43
N ALA A 120 -7.31 1.96 0.32
CA ALA A 120 -8.40 2.52 -0.47
C ALA A 120 -9.74 2.54 0.29
N LEU A 121 -10.01 1.53 1.13
CA LEU A 121 -11.23 1.45 1.96
C LEU A 121 -11.19 2.40 3.16
N ALA A 122 -10.02 2.64 3.73
CA ALA A 122 -9.82 3.48 4.92
C ALA A 122 -9.35 4.91 4.58
N LEU A 123 -9.77 5.43 3.42
CA LEU A 123 -9.29 6.69 2.88
C LEU A 123 -9.65 7.88 3.80
N PRO A 124 -8.68 8.72 4.21
CA PRO A 124 -8.92 9.85 5.12
C PRO A 124 -9.45 11.09 4.38
N THR A 125 -10.51 10.93 3.59
CA THR A 125 -11.15 12.05 2.88
C THR A 125 -12.67 11.92 2.92
N ASP A 126 -13.38 13.04 3.01
CA ASP A 126 -14.83 13.14 2.92
C ASP A 126 -15.33 13.34 1.48
N ASP A 127 -14.43 13.68 0.54
CA ASP A 127 -14.74 13.82 -0.87
C ASP A 127 -15.03 12.46 -1.54
N GLY A 128 -16.24 12.32 -2.08
CA GLY A 128 -16.69 11.13 -2.80
C GLY A 128 -15.94 10.89 -4.10
N SER A 129 -15.57 11.94 -4.83
CA SER A 129 -14.84 11.83 -6.10
C SER A 129 -13.42 11.31 -5.86
N ALA A 130 -12.73 11.84 -4.83
CA ALA A 130 -11.44 11.32 -4.39
C ALA A 130 -11.49 9.85 -3.93
N ARG A 131 -12.58 9.41 -3.27
CA ARG A 131 -12.73 7.98 -2.89
C ARG A 131 -12.86 7.05 -4.09
N ILE A 132 -13.64 7.47 -5.10
CA ILE A 132 -13.79 6.72 -6.35
C ILE A 132 -12.44 6.67 -7.07
N ALA A 133 -11.76 7.82 -7.21
CA ALA A 133 -10.44 7.90 -7.82
C ALA A 133 -9.41 7.01 -7.12
N ALA A 134 -9.36 7.00 -5.79
CA ALA A 134 -8.43 6.17 -5.04
C ALA A 134 -8.74 4.67 -5.20
N SER A 135 -10.02 4.30 -5.25
CA SER A 135 -10.44 2.91 -5.48
C SER A 135 -10.01 2.43 -6.87
N ILE A 136 -10.20 3.27 -7.90
CA ILE A 136 -9.75 3.00 -9.27
C ILE A 136 -8.22 2.85 -9.30
N MET A 137 -7.48 3.81 -8.75
CA MET A 137 -6.02 3.80 -8.72
C MET A 137 -5.46 2.56 -7.99
N ALA A 138 -6.02 2.20 -6.83
CA ALA A 138 -5.61 1.02 -6.09
C ALA A 138 -5.93 -0.27 -6.85
N GLN A 139 -7.05 -0.32 -7.59
CA GLN A 139 -7.42 -1.46 -8.42
C GLN A 139 -6.52 -1.61 -9.65
N GLU A 140 -6.24 -0.52 -10.36
CA GLU A 140 -5.32 -0.49 -11.51
C GLU A 140 -3.92 -0.95 -11.10
N LEU A 141 -3.40 -0.40 -10.00
CA LEU A 141 -2.11 -0.81 -9.47
C LEU A 141 -2.13 -2.28 -9.04
N ALA A 142 -3.15 -2.73 -8.29
CA ALA A 142 -3.25 -4.13 -7.88
C ALA A 142 -3.32 -5.10 -9.07
N PHE A 143 -4.01 -4.73 -10.15
CA PHE A 143 -4.06 -5.51 -11.37
C PHE A 143 -2.68 -5.58 -12.05
N ALA A 144 -1.99 -4.45 -12.15
CA ALA A 144 -0.64 -4.38 -12.70
C ALA A 144 0.38 -5.19 -11.89
N LEU A 145 0.20 -5.31 -10.57
CA LEU A 145 1.05 -6.13 -9.70
C LEU A 145 0.71 -7.63 -9.71
N ALA A 146 -0.50 -8.00 -10.13
CA ALA A 146 -0.96 -9.39 -10.20
C ALA A 146 -0.57 -10.10 -11.51
N GLY A 147 -0.32 -9.34 -12.58
CA GLY A 147 0.19 -9.82 -13.86
C GLY A 147 1.70 -9.87 -13.91
#